data_AF-A0A9E6BHI8-F1
#
_entry.id   AF-A0A9E6BHI8-F1
#
_cell.length_a   1.000
_cell.length_b   1.000
_cell.length_c   1.000
_cell.angle_alpha   90.00
_cell.angle_beta   90.00
_cell.angle_gamma   90.00
#
_symmetry.space_group_name_H-M   'P 1'
#
loop_
_entity.id
_entity.type
_entity.pdbx_description
1 polymer ?
#
loop_
_entity_poly.entity_id
_entity_poly.type
_entity_poly.pdbx_seq_one_letter_code
_entity_poly.pdbx_strand_id
1 'polypeptide(L)'
;MPDNKIKINIDSLKINIDFQKLLHGIINIDQISVTHPIISMDNTINKNQVILPADFSVAKCIQGLKKLFDFLPVSQDSFEFIFNNASSPYFGNMDGSVYLTKKEEIILNTTINNVALSPSLIRNVSLEKYFNLGSIEFNQIKIQVKFGSNNEIHGRCSFIEPKLKSKNNKLVFGSNLIDSSFKLSDDDYKIDIKPFKSNFPKGSVEIHFENNRVKKNSSFLV
;
A
#
# COMPACT_ATOMS: atom_id res chain seq x y z
N MET A 1 -9.82 15.89 -3.41
CA MET A 1 -11.17 15.65 -2.87
C MET A 1 -11.31 14.16 -2.63
N PRO A 2 -11.95 13.70 -1.55
CA PRO A 2 -12.25 12.28 -1.39
C PRO A 2 -13.12 11.85 -2.57
N ASP A 3 -12.79 10.68 -3.14
CA ASP A 3 -13.48 10.14 -4.30
C ASP A 3 -14.88 9.69 -3.84
N ASN A 4 -15.95 10.39 -4.25
CA ASN A 4 -17.35 10.14 -3.83
C ASN A 4 -17.89 8.74 -4.18
N LYS A 5 -17.02 7.82 -4.64
CA LYS A 5 -17.35 6.49 -5.14
C LYS A 5 -16.95 5.37 -4.17
N ILE A 6 -16.25 5.71 -3.08
CA ILE A 6 -15.82 4.75 -2.06
C ILE A 6 -16.77 4.82 -0.87
N LYS A 7 -17.43 3.70 -0.56
CA LYS A 7 -18.27 3.52 0.61
C LYS A 7 -17.56 2.60 1.59
N ILE A 8 -17.43 3.03 2.84
CA ILE A 8 -16.81 2.23 3.91
C ILE A 8 -17.91 1.94 4.94
N ASN A 9 -18.24 0.67 5.13
CA ASN A 9 -19.08 0.23 6.24
C ASN A 9 -18.18 -0.17 7.41
N ILE A 10 -18.51 0.28 8.62
CA ILE A 10 -17.75 0.03 9.85
C ILE A 10 -18.70 -0.55 10.88
N ASP A 11 -18.53 -1.84 11.18
CA ASP A 11 -19.39 -2.53 12.14
C ASP A 11 -18.97 -2.23 13.59
N SER A 12 -17.67 -2.02 13.83
CA SER A 12 -17.13 -1.75 15.17
C SER A 12 -16.00 -0.72 15.12
N LEU A 13 -16.16 0.33 15.91
CA LEU A 13 -15.17 1.37 16.18
C LEU A 13 -14.90 1.42 17.69
N LYS A 14 -13.64 1.30 18.09
CA LYS A 14 -13.22 1.46 19.49
C LYS A 14 -12.17 2.55 19.58
N ILE A 15 -12.39 3.50 20.49
CA ILE A 15 -11.50 4.61 20.79
C ILE A 15 -10.93 4.38 22.18
N ASN A 16 -9.60 4.33 22.29
CA ASN A 16 -8.88 4.24 23.55
C ASN A 16 -8.33 5.61 23.91
N ILE A 17 -8.62 6.04 25.14
CA ILE A 17 -8.18 7.33 25.70
C ILE A 17 -7.17 7.03 26.81
N ASP A 18 -6.12 7.84 26.89
CA ASP A 18 -5.15 7.79 27.99
C ASP A 18 -5.82 8.22 29.30
N PHE A 19 -6.14 7.26 30.16
CA PHE A 19 -6.79 7.56 31.43
C PHE A 19 -5.90 8.36 32.37
N GLN A 20 -4.57 8.18 32.34
CA GLN A 20 -3.65 8.94 33.19
C GLN A 20 -3.60 10.41 32.79
N LYS A 21 -3.55 10.71 31.49
CA LYS A 21 -3.64 12.09 31.01
C LYS A 21 -5.02 12.68 31.26
N LEU A 22 -6.09 11.88 31.14
CA LEU A 22 -7.46 12.31 31.42
C LEU A 22 -7.62 12.77 32.88
N LEU A 23 -7.03 12.07 33.84
CA LEU A 23 -7.04 12.47 35.26
C LEU A 23 -6.35 13.83 35.50
N HIS A 24 -5.45 14.24 34.63
CA HIS A 24 -4.81 15.56 34.65
C HIS A 24 -5.56 16.61 33.82
N GLY A 25 -6.78 16.31 33.37
CA GLY A 25 -7.61 17.21 32.55
C GLY A 25 -7.19 17.28 31.08
N ILE A 26 -6.36 16.36 30.60
CA ILE A 26 -5.84 16.33 29.24
C ILE A 26 -6.50 15.17 28.48
N ILE A 27 -7.24 15.48 27.42
CA ILE A 27 -7.79 14.46 26.53
C ILE A 27 -6.69 14.04 25.56
N ASN A 28 -6.34 12.74 25.56
CA ASN A 28 -5.37 12.16 24.63
C ASN A 28 -5.93 10.84 24.09
N ILE A 29 -6.00 10.70 22.76
CA ILE A 29 -6.57 9.52 22.11
C ILE A 29 -5.41 8.61 21.72
N ASP A 30 -5.09 7.58 22.50
CA ASP A 30 -3.92 6.75 22.21
C ASP A 30 -4.10 5.91 20.94
N GLN A 31 -5.31 5.39 20.75
CA GLN A 31 -5.58 4.44 19.69
C GLN A 31 -7.04 4.50 19.22
N ILE A 32 -7.24 4.41 17.91
CA ILE A 32 -8.53 4.08 17.30
C ILE A 32 -8.39 2.73 16.63
N SER A 33 -9.35 1.84 16.85
CA SER A 33 -9.38 0.52 16.21
C SER A 33 -10.71 0.30 15.51
N VAL A 34 -10.63 -0.19 14.28
CA VAL A 34 -11.77 -0.56 13.44
C VAL A 34 -11.70 -2.06 13.17
N THR A 35 -12.79 -2.77 13.39
CA THR A 35 -12.85 -4.23 13.16
C THR A 35 -13.91 -4.56 12.12
N HIS A 36 -13.57 -5.43 11.18
CA HIS A 36 -14.42 -5.83 10.05
C HIS A 36 -14.89 -4.68 9.13
N PRO A 37 -14.07 -3.67 8.79
CA PRO A 37 -14.52 -2.66 7.85
C PRO A 37 -14.69 -3.26 6.45
N ILE A 38 -15.80 -2.93 5.79
CA ILE A 38 -16.10 -3.37 4.42
C ILE A 38 -15.97 -2.17 3.49
N ILE A 39 -14.99 -2.22 2.59
CA ILE A 39 -14.76 -1.20 1.57
C ILE A 39 -15.50 -1.63 0.30
N SER A 40 -16.42 -0.82 -0.17
CA SER A 40 -17.18 -1.03 -1.41
C SER A 40 -17.02 0.16 -2.34
N MET A 41 -17.10 -0.10 -3.65
CA MET A 41 -17.06 0.94 -4.67
C MET A 41 -18.36 0.91 -5.46
N ASP A 42 -18.90 2.08 -5.78
CA ASP A 42 -19.99 2.18 -6.74
C ASP A 42 -19.45 1.82 -8.14
N ASN A 43 -20.00 0.74 -8.72
CA ASN A 43 -19.54 0.09 -9.96
C ASN A 43 -19.65 0.96 -11.24
N THR A 44 -20.00 2.25 -11.14
CA THR A 44 -20.02 3.22 -12.25
C THR A 44 -18.63 3.77 -12.56
N ILE A 45 -17.65 2.86 -12.65
CA ILE A 45 -16.37 3.15 -13.26
C ILE A 45 -16.53 2.98 -14.76
N ASN A 46 -16.71 4.10 -15.45
CA ASN A 46 -16.64 4.17 -16.91
C ASN A 46 -15.27 3.61 -17.35
N LYS A 47 -15.25 2.42 -17.94
CA LYS A 47 -14.02 1.75 -18.43
C LYS A 47 -13.27 2.55 -19.50
N ASN A 48 -13.85 3.65 -19.99
CA ASN A 48 -13.34 4.48 -21.08
C ASN A 48 -12.63 5.77 -20.65
N GLN A 49 -12.53 6.07 -19.35
CA GLN A 49 -11.71 7.20 -18.92
C GLN A 49 -10.26 6.74 -18.75
N VAL A 50 -9.47 6.96 -19.81
CA VAL A 50 -8.01 6.97 -19.77
C VAL A 50 -7.62 8.12 -18.84
N ILE A 51 -7.49 7.83 -17.55
CA ILE A 51 -6.86 8.73 -16.61
C ILE A 51 -5.39 8.62 -16.93
N LEU A 52 -4.78 9.58 -17.63
CA LEU A 52 -3.31 9.70 -17.71
C LEU A 52 -2.74 9.43 -16.31
N PRO A 53 -1.64 8.67 -16.15
CA PRO A 53 -1.09 8.43 -14.82
C PRO A 53 -0.90 9.79 -14.17
N ALA A 54 -1.73 10.08 -13.16
CA ALA A 54 -1.67 11.35 -12.47
C ALA A 54 -0.24 11.49 -11.99
N ASP A 55 0.38 12.65 -12.19
CA ASP A 55 1.68 12.95 -11.61
C ASP A 55 1.58 12.71 -10.10
N PHE A 56 2.03 11.52 -9.68
CA PHE A 56 1.98 11.10 -8.30
C PHE A 56 2.97 11.97 -7.55
N SER A 57 2.46 12.92 -6.77
CA SER A 57 3.28 13.72 -5.87
C SER A 57 3.27 13.09 -4.49
N VAL A 58 4.45 12.63 -4.08
CA VAL A 58 4.75 12.15 -2.73
C VAL A 58 4.43 13.23 -1.71
N ALA A 59 4.80 14.49 -1.97
CA ALA A 59 4.50 15.59 -1.06
C ALA A 59 2.98 15.77 -0.85
N LYS A 60 2.18 15.73 -1.92
CA LYS A 60 0.71 15.79 -1.81
C LYS A 60 0.12 14.59 -1.08
N CYS A 61 0.68 13.39 -1.30
CA CYS A 61 0.25 12.17 -0.60
C CYS A 61 0.50 12.27 0.91
N ILE A 62 1.72 12.66 1.31
CA ILE A 62 2.09 12.85 2.71
C ILE A 62 1.24 13.95 3.36
N GLN A 63 1.04 15.08 2.69
CA GLN A 63 0.19 16.15 3.21
C GLN A 63 -1.27 15.68 3.38
N GLY A 64 -1.79 14.90 2.43
CA GLY A 64 -3.12 14.30 2.53
C GLY A 64 -3.26 13.38 3.74
N LEU A 65 -2.24 12.56 4.01
CA LEU A 65 -2.20 11.70 5.20
C LEU A 65 -2.10 12.51 6.49
N LYS A 66 -1.24 13.53 6.56
CA LYS A 66 -1.13 14.41 7.72
C LYS A 66 -2.46 15.07 8.08
N LYS A 67 -3.21 15.52 7.07
CA LYS A 67 -4.56 16.09 7.25
C LYS A 67 -5.55 15.15 7.92
N LEU A 68 -5.39 13.82 7.76
CA LEU A 68 -6.23 12.85 8.46
C LEU A 68 -6.03 12.90 9.97
N PHE A 69 -4.93 13.47 10.46
CA PHE A 69 -4.59 13.54 11.87
C PHE A 69 -4.72 14.95 12.46
N ASP A 70 -5.16 15.94 11.67
CA ASP A 70 -5.36 17.33 12.12
C ASP A 70 -6.41 17.45 13.24
N PHE A 71 -7.24 16.42 13.44
CA PHE A 71 -8.23 16.38 14.52
C PHE A 71 -7.63 16.04 15.90
N LEU A 72 -6.38 15.56 15.95
CA LEU A 72 -5.74 15.14 17.18
C LEU A 72 -5.31 16.36 18.04
N PRO A 73 -5.42 16.29 19.38
CA PRO A 73 -4.93 17.33 20.27
C PRO A 73 -3.43 17.61 20.10
N VAL A 74 -3.02 18.89 20.21
CA VAL A 74 -1.60 19.31 20.11
C VAL A 74 -0.71 18.66 21.18
N SER A 75 -1.28 18.30 22.33
CA SER A 75 -0.58 17.61 23.43
C SER A 75 -0.31 16.13 23.18
N GLN A 76 -0.70 15.59 22.02
CA GLN A 76 -0.58 14.19 21.69
C GLN A 76 0.84 13.83 21.20
N ASP A 77 1.48 12.88 21.88
CA ASP A 77 2.84 12.44 21.53
C ASP A 77 2.85 11.35 20.45
N SER A 78 1.79 10.55 20.37
CA SER A 78 1.65 9.48 19.40
C SER A 78 0.19 9.10 19.23
N PHE A 79 -0.12 8.47 18.10
CA PHE A 79 -1.44 7.95 17.78
C PHE A 79 -1.30 6.65 16.99
N GLU A 80 -2.14 5.67 17.28
CA GLU A 80 -2.25 4.47 16.45
C GLU A 80 -3.68 4.28 15.92
N PHE A 81 -3.81 4.16 14.61
CA PHE A 81 -5.02 3.70 13.95
C PHE A 81 -4.86 2.24 13.53
N ILE A 82 -5.63 1.33 14.10
CA ILE A 82 -5.61 -0.10 13.77
C ILE A 82 -6.85 -0.45 12.95
N PHE A 83 -6.67 -1.26 11.92
CA PHE A 83 -7.77 -1.90 11.20
C PHE A 83 -7.53 -3.41 11.17
N ASN A 84 -8.53 -4.16 11.62
CA ASN A 84 -8.50 -5.62 11.67
C ASN A 84 -9.58 -6.19 10.76
N ASN A 85 -9.19 -7.21 9.99
CA ASN A 85 -10.05 -7.97 9.08
C ASN A 85 -10.85 -7.08 8.12
N ALA A 86 -10.19 -6.06 7.55
CA ALA A 86 -10.77 -5.23 6.51
C ALA A 86 -10.97 -6.06 5.24
N SER A 87 -12.07 -5.84 4.53
CA SER A 87 -12.36 -6.56 3.27
C SER A 87 -12.70 -5.57 2.14
N SER A 88 -12.38 -5.97 0.91
CA SER A 88 -12.76 -5.21 -0.29
C SER A 88 -12.93 -6.13 -1.50
N PRO A 89 -13.50 -5.64 -2.62
CA PRO A 89 -13.50 -6.39 -3.88
C PRO A 89 -12.10 -6.73 -4.44
N TYR A 90 -11.03 -6.13 -3.93
CA TYR A 90 -9.67 -6.29 -4.45
C TYR A 90 -8.79 -7.26 -3.63
N PHE A 91 -9.19 -7.57 -2.40
CA PHE A 91 -8.46 -8.46 -1.49
C PHE A 91 -9.42 -9.13 -0.53
N GLY A 92 -9.14 -10.37 -0.13
CA GLY A 92 -9.98 -11.06 0.84
C GLY A 92 -10.01 -10.32 2.18
N ASN A 93 -8.84 -10.26 2.82
CA ASN A 93 -8.73 -9.75 4.18
C ASN A 93 -7.48 -8.89 4.29
N MET A 94 -7.54 -7.83 5.09
CA MET A 94 -6.41 -6.95 5.36
C MET A 94 -6.40 -6.55 6.84
N ASP A 95 -5.23 -6.71 7.46
CA ASP A 95 -4.93 -6.25 8.81
C ASP A 95 -3.82 -5.22 8.75
N GLY A 96 -3.84 -4.22 9.61
CA GLY A 96 -2.76 -3.26 9.65
C GLY A 96 -2.93 -2.15 10.67
N SER A 97 -1.91 -1.32 10.74
CA SER A 97 -1.91 -0.14 11.58
C SER A 97 -1.22 1.04 10.89
N VAL A 98 -1.70 2.24 11.21
CA VAL A 98 -1.04 3.50 10.91
C VAL A 98 -0.64 4.13 12.24
N TYR A 99 0.65 4.30 12.45
CA TYR A 99 1.21 4.90 13.64
C TYR A 99 1.77 6.28 13.31
N LEU A 100 1.33 7.29 14.04
CA LEU A 100 1.83 8.66 13.98
C LEU A 100 2.67 8.95 15.22
N THR A 101 3.84 9.54 15.02
CA THR A 101 4.72 10.00 16.09
C THR A 101 4.73 11.52 16.20
N LYS A 102 5.14 12.05 17.35
CA LYS A 102 5.39 13.48 17.59
C LYS A 102 6.34 14.14 16.58
N LYS A 103 7.20 13.36 15.92
CA LYS A 103 8.12 13.84 14.87
C LYS A 103 7.44 13.99 13.51
N GLU A 104 6.11 13.84 13.45
CA GLU A 104 5.30 13.78 12.24
C GLU A 104 5.73 12.67 11.26
N GLU A 105 6.43 11.65 11.77
CA GLU A 105 6.67 10.43 11.01
C GLU A 105 5.41 9.56 11.10
N ILE A 106 4.93 9.14 9.93
CA ILE A 106 3.82 8.20 9.79
C ILE A 106 4.41 6.85 9.40
N ILE A 107 4.01 5.79 10.10
CA ILE A 107 4.42 4.42 9.83
C ILE A 107 3.16 3.61 9.52
N LEU A 108 3.07 3.05 8.33
CA LEU A 108 2.02 2.12 7.93
C LEU A 108 2.58 0.70 7.95
N ASN A 109 1.92 -0.20 8.67
CA ASN A 109 2.17 -1.64 8.60
C ASN A 109 0.88 -2.31 8.13
N THR A 110 0.98 -3.22 7.16
CA THR A 110 -0.20 -3.88 6.60
C THR A 110 0.14 -5.29 6.16
N THR A 111 -0.77 -6.21 6.39
CA THR A 111 -0.77 -7.56 5.86
C THR A 111 -2.06 -7.78 5.10
N ILE A 112 -1.95 -8.17 3.83
CA ILE A 112 -3.07 -8.44 2.94
C ILE A 112 -3.03 -9.92 2.59
N ASN A 113 -4.13 -10.62 2.82
CA ASN A 113 -4.25 -12.05 2.55
C ASN A 113 -5.10 -12.30 1.30
N ASN A 114 -4.78 -13.37 0.57
CA ASN A 114 -5.53 -13.85 -0.60
C ASN A 114 -5.78 -12.75 -1.64
N VAL A 115 -4.69 -12.19 -2.16
CA VAL A 115 -4.76 -11.14 -3.19
C VAL A 115 -4.80 -11.80 -4.56
N ALA A 116 -5.84 -11.51 -5.34
CA ALA A 116 -5.96 -11.96 -6.72
C ALA A 116 -6.32 -10.77 -7.60
N LEU A 117 -5.40 -10.39 -8.48
CA LEU A 117 -5.54 -9.26 -9.39
C LEU A 117 -5.65 -9.77 -10.82
N SER A 118 -6.72 -9.38 -11.51
CA SER A 118 -6.76 -9.47 -12.97
C SER A 118 -6.02 -8.26 -13.57
N PRO A 119 -5.16 -8.42 -14.58
CA PRO A 119 -4.53 -7.30 -15.29
C PRO A 119 -5.53 -6.25 -15.79
N SER A 120 -6.75 -6.68 -16.13
CA SER A 120 -7.83 -5.80 -16.57
C SER A 120 -8.29 -4.81 -15.49
N LEU A 121 -7.97 -5.04 -14.22
CA LEU A 121 -8.23 -4.12 -13.11
C LEU A 121 -7.13 -3.05 -12.96
N ILE A 122 -5.94 -3.30 -13.52
CA ILE A 122 -4.80 -2.39 -13.47
C ILE A 122 -4.91 -1.42 -14.65
N ARG A 123 -5.40 -0.20 -14.39
CA ARG A 123 -5.54 0.83 -15.43
C ARG A 123 -4.17 1.24 -15.97
N ASN A 124 -4.11 1.48 -17.28
CA ASN A 124 -2.97 2.07 -18.01
C ASN A 124 -1.66 1.28 -18.06
N VAL A 125 -1.62 0.05 -17.54
CA VAL A 125 -0.41 -0.77 -17.70
C VAL A 125 -0.62 -1.72 -18.87
N SER A 126 0.21 -1.60 -19.91
CA SER A 126 0.17 -2.48 -21.08
C SER A 126 0.69 -3.91 -20.78
N LEU A 127 0.56 -4.41 -19.55
CA LEU A 127 0.99 -5.77 -19.17
C LEU A 127 0.35 -6.83 -20.06
N GLU A 128 -0.93 -6.62 -20.43
CA GLU A 128 -1.66 -7.51 -21.35
C GLU A 128 -1.06 -7.58 -22.76
N LYS A 129 -0.28 -6.56 -23.18
CA LYS A 129 0.38 -6.55 -24.50
C LYS A 129 1.66 -7.38 -24.53
N TYR A 130 2.33 -7.52 -23.38
CA TYR A 130 3.63 -8.18 -23.29
C TYR A 130 3.56 -9.58 -22.69
N PHE A 131 2.53 -9.84 -21.88
CA PHE A 131 2.26 -11.16 -21.30
C PHE A 131 0.81 -11.54 -21.56
N ASN A 132 0.57 -12.79 -21.99
CA ASN A 132 -0.77 -13.40 -21.99
C ASN A 132 -1.22 -13.70 -20.54
N LEU A 133 -1.14 -12.70 -19.67
CA LEU A 133 -1.38 -12.74 -18.24
C LEU A 133 -2.90 -12.73 -17.99
N GLY A 134 -3.37 -13.69 -17.20
CA GLY A 134 -4.75 -13.80 -16.77
C GLY A 134 -4.94 -13.35 -15.32
N SER A 135 -4.02 -13.71 -14.43
CA SER A 135 -4.06 -13.30 -13.02
C SER A 135 -2.67 -13.16 -12.40
N ILE A 136 -2.61 -12.29 -11.39
CA ILE A 136 -1.51 -12.15 -10.44
C ILE A 136 -2.09 -12.52 -9.07
N GLU A 137 -1.55 -13.57 -8.47
CA GLU A 137 -2.02 -14.11 -7.19
C GLU A 137 -0.92 -14.05 -6.15
N PHE A 138 -1.28 -13.69 -4.92
CA PHE A 138 -0.42 -13.71 -3.75
C PHE A 138 -1.19 -14.37 -2.61
N ASN A 139 -0.54 -15.30 -1.91
CA ASN A 139 -1.10 -15.83 -0.67
C ASN A 139 -1.16 -14.70 0.38
N GLN A 140 -0.04 -13.97 0.52
CA GLN A 140 0.04 -12.84 1.44
C GLN A 140 0.98 -11.75 0.90
N ILE A 141 0.62 -10.49 1.15
CA ILE A 141 1.49 -9.33 0.93
C ILE A 141 1.67 -8.62 2.26
N LYS A 142 2.93 -8.48 2.70
CA LYS A 142 3.27 -7.65 3.87
C LYS A 142 3.87 -6.34 3.37
N ILE A 143 3.40 -5.23 3.91
CA ILE A 143 3.82 -3.89 3.53
C ILE A 143 4.19 -3.14 4.80
N GLN A 144 5.37 -2.54 4.80
CA GLN A 144 5.79 -1.58 5.81
C GLN A 144 6.23 -0.31 5.09
N VAL A 145 5.66 0.83 5.44
CA VAL A 145 5.96 2.13 4.84
C VAL A 145 6.23 3.15 5.94
N LYS A 146 7.28 3.93 5.77
CA LYS A 146 7.59 5.10 6.58
C LYS A 146 7.52 6.34 5.69
N PHE A 147 6.70 7.29 6.09
CA PHE A 147 6.59 8.60 5.47
C PHE A 147 7.50 9.56 6.25
N GLY A 148 8.56 10.03 5.59
CA GLY A 148 9.55 10.94 6.18
C GLY A 148 9.13 12.41 6.10
N SER A 149 9.70 13.24 6.96
CA SER A 149 9.50 14.69 6.99
C SER A 149 10.12 15.43 5.79
N ASN A 150 11.00 14.77 5.04
CA ASN A 150 11.67 15.27 3.84
C ASN A 150 10.90 15.00 2.53
N ASN A 151 9.59 14.74 2.60
CA ASN A 151 8.77 14.33 1.46
C ASN A 151 9.29 13.07 0.73
N GLU A 152 9.80 12.11 1.50
CA GLU A 152 10.20 10.81 0.99
C GLU A 152 9.35 9.70 1.62
N ILE A 153 9.05 8.68 0.81
CA ILE A 153 8.39 7.46 1.25
C ILE A 153 9.41 6.33 1.13
N HIS A 154 9.70 5.68 2.25
CA HIS A 154 10.53 4.50 2.30
C HIS A 154 9.66 3.31 2.64
N GLY A 155 9.82 2.20 1.95
CA GLY A 155 9.02 1.03 2.26
C GLY A 155 9.68 -0.28 1.93
N ARG A 156 9.08 -1.33 2.49
CA ARG A 156 9.42 -2.73 2.27
C ARG A 156 8.15 -3.49 1.97
N CYS A 157 8.21 -4.35 0.96
CA CYS A 157 7.14 -5.28 0.64
C CYS A 157 7.69 -6.70 0.61
N SER A 158 6.96 -7.62 1.22
CA SER A 158 7.21 -9.06 1.10
C SER A 158 6.01 -9.71 0.44
N PHE A 159 6.23 -10.31 -0.72
CA PHE A 159 5.23 -11.05 -1.48
C PHE A 159 5.41 -12.54 -1.21
N ILE A 160 4.44 -13.15 -0.54
CA ILE A 160 4.47 -14.56 -0.14
C ILE A 160 3.67 -15.39 -1.14
N GLU A 161 4.34 -16.41 -1.67
CA GLU A 161 3.86 -17.30 -2.73
C GLU A 161 3.28 -16.58 -3.97
N PRO A 162 3.98 -15.58 -4.54
CA PRO A 162 3.51 -14.90 -5.73
C PRO A 162 3.43 -15.85 -6.93
N LYS A 163 2.32 -15.80 -7.66
CA LYS A 163 2.03 -16.61 -8.85
C LYS A 163 1.49 -15.72 -9.95
N LEU A 164 2.10 -15.80 -11.14
CA LEU A 164 1.54 -15.24 -12.37
C LEU A 164 0.95 -16.38 -13.19
N LYS A 165 -0.32 -16.28 -13.55
CA LYS A 165 -0.99 -17.25 -14.41
C LYS A 165 -1.43 -16.60 -15.70
N SER A 166 -1.34 -17.36 -16.78
CA SER A 166 -1.85 -16.95 -18.09
C SER A 166 -3.37 -16.90 -18.13
N LYS A 167 -3.95 -16.34 -19.21
CA LYS A 167 -5.41 -16.37 -19.45
C LYS A 167 -5.99 -17.80 -19.48
N ASN A 168 -5.16 -18.79 -19.82
CA ASN A 168 -5.54 -20.22 -19.80
C ASN A 168 -5.21 -20.90 -18.46
N ASN A 169 -5.01 -20.12 -17.39
CA ASN A 169 -4.71 -20.58 -16.03
C ASN A 169 -3.39 -21.39 -15.88
N LYS A 170 -2.52 -21.39 -16.91
CA LYS A 170 -1.19 -22.00 -16.81
C LYS A 170 -0.24 -21.10 -16.03
N LEU A 171 0.56 -21.68 -15.14
CA LEU A 171 1.61 -20.98 -14.41
C LEU A 171 2.65 -20.42 -15.39
N VAL A 172 2.92 -19.11 -15.30
CA VAL A 172 3.94 -18.41 -16.08
C VAL A 172 5.13 -18.05 -15.20
N PHE A 173 4.84 -17.69 -13.95
CA PHE A 173 5.85 -17.40 -12.95
C PHE A 173 5.39 -17.86 -11.56
N GLY A 174 6.30 -18.36 -10.73
CA GLY A 174 6.03 -18.62 -9.32
C GLY A 174 7.29 -18.53 -8.46
N SER A 175 7.16 -17.97 -7.26
CA SER A 175 8.20 -17.96 -6.23
C SER A 175 7.58 -18.28 -4.85
N ASN A 176 8.41 -18.60 -3.86
CA ASN A 176 7.97 -18.74 -2.47
C ASN A 176 7.91 -17.39 -1.76
N LEU A 177 8.89 -16.53 -2.00
CA LEU A 177 9.03 -15.22 -1.37
C LEU A 177 9.75 -14.28 -2.34
N ILE A 178 9.26 -13.06 -2.43
CA ILE A 178 9.95 -11.94 -3.07
C ILE A 178 9.96 -10.80 -2.08
N ASP A 179 11.14 -10.34 -1.70
CA ASP A 179 11.30 -9.17 -0.85
C ASP A 179 11.76 -7.98 -1.69
N SER A 180 11.09 -6.85 -1.53
CA SER A 180 11.48 -5.60 -2.15
C SER A 180 11.58 -4.47 -1.14
N SER A 181 12.46 -3.52 -1.41
CA SER A 181 12.48 -2.21 -0.77
C SER A 181 12.28 -1.13 -1.82
N PHE A 182 11.69 -0.01 -1.42
CA PHE A 182 11.50 1.12 -2.30
C PHE A 182 11.73 2.44 -1.58
N LYS A 183 12.15 3.43 -2.36
CA LYS A 183 12.24 4.83 -1.97
C LYS A 183 11.56 5.67 -3.05
N LEU A 184 10.62 6.51 -2.66
CA LEU A 184 9.91 7.41 -3.56
C LEU A 184 10.03 8.84 -3.06
N SER A 185 10.33 9.76 -3.96
CA SER A 185 10.17 11.20 -3.80
C SER A 185 9.56 11.77 -5.09
N ASP A 186 9.25 13.06 -5.12
CA ASP A 186 8.76 13.71 -6.35
C ASP A 186 9.80 13.64 -7.49
N ASP A 187 11.09 13.59 -7.13
CA ASP A 187 12.24 13.67 -8.03
C ASP A 187 12.92 12.32 -8.33
N ASP A 188 12.77 11.33 -7.46
CA ASP A 188 13.54 10.08 -7.48
C ASP A 188 12.69 8.88 -7.09
N TYR A 189 12.76 7.82 -7.89
CA TYR A 189 12.04 6.56 -7.68
C TYR A 189 13.03 5.41 -7.71
N LYS A 190 13.14 4.67 -6.60
CA LYS A 190 14.00 3.50 -6.47
C LYS A 190 13.20 2.30 -5.99
N ILE A 191 13.40 1.18 -6.64
CA ILE A 191 12.86 -0.12 -6.24
C ILE A 191 13.99 -1.14 -6.36
N ASP A 192 14.26 -1.81 -5.26
CA ASP A 192 15.22 -2.92 -5.17
C ASP A 192 14.46 -4.19 -4.81
N ILE A 193 14.54 -5.20 -5.65
CA ILE A 193 14.03 -6.54 -5.38
C ILE A 193 15.24 -7.42 -5.07
N LYS A 194 15.30 -7.93 -3.84
CA LYS A 194 16.39 -8.78 -3.40
C LYS A 194 16.45 -10.06 -4.24
N PRO A 195 17.63 -10.67 -4.41
CA PRO A 195 17.76 -11.96 -5.10
C PRO A 195 16.76 -12.98 -4.54
N PHE A 196 15.95 -13.56 -5.42
CA PHE A 196 14.99 -14.60 -5.05
C PHE A 196 15.04 -15.76 -6.05
N LYS A 197 14.63 -16.95 -5.59
CA LYS A 197 14.51 -18.14 -6.44
C LYS A 197 13.12 -18.22 -7.04
N SER A 198 13.05 -18.23 -8.37
CA SER A 198 11.84 -18.59 -9.09
C SER A 198 11.71 -20.12 -9.10
N ASN A 199 10.53 -20.61 -8.70
CA ASN A 199 10.15 -22.02 -8.80
C ASN A 199 9.79 -22.39 -10.24
N PHE A 200 9.31 -21.43 -11.02
CA PHE A 200 8.95 -21.60 -12.42
C PHE A 200 8.97 -20.25 -13.15
N PRO A 201 9.68 -20.10 -14.29
CA PRO A 201 10.78 -20.97 -14.69
C PRO A 201 11.87 -20.99 -13.59
N LYS A 202 12.60 -22.10 -13.44
CA LYS A 202 13.63 -22.19 -12.40
C LYS A 202 14.77 -21.21 -12.70
N GLY A 203 15.14 -20.41 -11.71
CA GLY A 203 16.22 -19.43 -11.84
C GLY A 203 16.34 -18.54 -10.61
N SER A 204 17.36 -17.69 -10.60
CA SER A 204 17.50 -16.59 -9.63
C SER A 204 17.28 -15.28 -10.36
N VAL A 205 16.55 -14.37 -9.73
CA VAL A 205 16.27 -13.04 -10.28
C VAL A 205 16.54 -12.01 -9.19
N GLU A 206 17.20 -10.92 -9.55
CA GLU A 206 17.38 -9.71 -8.76
C GLU A 206 16.92 -8.56 -9.65
N ILE A 207 16.31 -7.52 -9.10
CA ILE A 207 15.89 -6.39 -9.94
C ILE A 207 16.24 -5.10 -9.23
N HIS A 208 16.97 -4.24 -9.92
CA HIS A 208 17.22 -2.87 -9.48
C HIS A 208 16.64 -1.91 -10.50
N PHE A 209 15.77 -1.02 -10.02
CA PHE A 209 15.20 0.05 -10.79
C PHE A 209 15.47 1.38 -10.10
N GLU A 210 16.07 2.32 -10.81
CA GLU A 210 16.23 3.69 -10.37
C GLU A 210 15.83 4.65 -11.51
N ASN A 211 15.01 5.64 -11.17
CA ASN A 211 14.63 6.71 -12.08
C ASN A 211 14.77 8.06 -11.38
N ASN A 212 15.75 8.83 -11.83
CA ASN A 212 16.03 10.16 -11.35
C ASN A 212 15.55 11.19 -12.37
N ARG A 213 14.44 11.88 -12.06
CA ARG A 213 13.80 12.84 -12.97
C ARG A 213 14.63 14.11 -13.15
N VAL A 214 15.38 14.52 -12.11
CA VAL A 214 16.25 15.72 -12.14
C VAL A 214 17.43 15.53 -13.09
N LYS A 215 18.04 14.34 -13.08
CA LYS A 215 19.17 13.98 -13.96
C LYS A 215 18.72 13.40 -15.31
N LYS A 216 17.42 13.18 -15.53
CA LYS A 216 16.83 12.49 -16.70
C LYS A 216 17.50 11.13 -16.98
N ASN A 217 17.91 10.43 -15.93
CA ASN A 217 18.57 9.14 -16.04
C ASN A 217 17.71 8.06 -15.40
N SER A 218 17.57 6.94 -16.12
CA SER A 218 16.91 5.74 -15.64
C SER A 218 17.83 4.54 -15.86
N SER A 219 18.00 3.71 -14.84
CA SER A 219 18.74 2.46 -14.91
C SER A 219 17.85 1.28 -14.50
N PHE A 220 18.04 0.17 -15.20
CA PHE A 220 17.33 -1.08 -14.96
C PHE A 220 18.32 -2.23 -15.11
N LEU A 221 18.47 -3.03 -14.05
CA LEU A 221 19.32 -4.21 -14.01
C LEU A 221 18.48 -5.40 -13.53
N VAL A 222 18.63 -6.54 -14.19
CA VAL A 222 17.97 -7.82 -13.90
C VAL A 222 19.02 -8.92 -13.83
#